data_AF-A0A0F6NE22-F1
#
_entry.id   AF-A0A0F6NE22-F1
#
_cell.length_a   1.000
_cell.length_b   1.000
_cell.length_c   1.000
_cell.angle_alpha   90.00
_cell.angle_beta   90.00
_cell.angle_gamma   90.00
#
_symmetry.space_group_name_H-M   'P 1'
#
loop_
_entity.id
_entity.type
_entity.pdbx_description
1 polymer ?
#
loop_
_entity_poly.entity_id
_entity_poly.type
_entity_poly.pdbx_seq_one_letter_code
_entity_poly.pdbx_strand_id
1 'polypeptide(L)' 'MAHQAHAYHMVNPSPWPLTGAVATLLLTSGLAMWFHLQSSTLLTLGLITTLLTMLQWWRDIVREGTFQGHHT' A
#
# COMPACT_ATOMS: atom_id res chain seq x y z
N MET A 1 12.81 -1.23 25.80
CA MET A 1 11.53 -1.67 25.20
C MET A 1 10.81 -2.52 26.22
N ALA A 2 9.50 -2.32 26.42
CA ALA A 2 8.72 -3.25 27.22
C ALA A 2 8.71 -4.60 26.50
N HIS A 3 9.07 -5.68 27.21
CA HIS A 3 8.99 -7.02 26.66
C HIS A 3 7.51 -7.41 26.50
N GLN A 4 7.12 -7.85 25.31
CA GLN A 4 5.78 -8.37 25.07
C GLN A 4 5.76 -9.86 25.37
N ALA A 5 4.81 -10.29 26.20
CA ALA A 5 4.66 -11.67 26.65
C ALA A 5 3.65 -12.48 25.80
N HIS A 6 3.40 -12.04 24.56
CA HIS A 6 2.53 -12.71 23.60
C HIS A 6 3.25 -12.91 22.26
N ALA A 7 2.78 -13.87 21.47
CA ALA A 7 3.36 -14.20 20.16
C ALA A 7 2.93 -13.26 19.02
N TYR A 8 1.96 -12.36 19.25
CA TYR A 8 1.48 -11.47 18.19
C TYR A 8 2.49 -10.39 17.79
N HIS A 9 2.55 -10.13 16.48
CA HIS A 9 3.38 -9.09 15.89
C HIS A 9 2.70 -7.72 15.94
N MET A 10 3.37 -6.76 16.57
CA MET A 10 2.98 -5.35 16.54
C MET A 10 3.66 -4.66 15.36
N VAL A 11 2.95 -4.58 14.22
CA VAL A 11 3.47 -3.96 12.99
C VAL A 11 3.81 -2.49 13.23
N ASN A 12 4.94 -2.05 12.66
CA ASN A 12 5.37 -0.65 12.74
C ASN A 12 4.40 0.28 11.97
N PRO A 13 4.25 1.55 12.39
CA PRO A 13 3.53 2.54 11.60
C PRO A 13 4.07 2.59 10.16
N SER A 14 3.16 2.49 9.20
CA SER A 14 3.50 2.37 7.79
C SER A 14 2.73 3.39 6.94
N PRO A 15 3.35 3.98 5.90
CA PRO A 15 2.66 4.89 4.98
C PRO A 15 1.75 4.16 3.97
N TRP A 16 1.91 2.84 3.78
CA TRP A 16 1.25 2.09 2.70
C TRP A 16 -0.28 2.12 2.74
N PRO A 17 -0.96 2.10 3.90
CA PRO A 17 -2.41 2.28 3.95
C PRO A 17 -2.87 3.63 3.40
N LEU A 18 -2.15 4.71 3.71
CA LEU A 18 -2.46 6.05 3.21
C LEU A 18 -2.22 6.14 1.70
N THR A 19 -1.08 5.65 1.22
CA THR A 19 -0.78 5.69 -0.22
C THR A 19 -1.74 4.80 -1.02
N GLY A 20 -2.19 3.66 -0.46
CA GLY A 20 -3.22 2.81 -1.06
C GLY A 20 -4.60 3.47 -1.15
N ALA A 21 -5.01 4.21 -0.11
CA ALA A 21 -6.24 4.98 -0.13
C ALA A 21 -6.21 6.08 -1.21
N VAL A 22 -5.11 6.85 -1.29
CA VAL A 22 -4.90 7.87 -2.34
C VAL A 22 -4.88 7.23 -3.73
N ALA A 23 -4.18 6.10 -3.89
CA ALA A 23 -4.14 5.39 -5.17
C ALA A 23 -5.55 4.96 -5.63
N THR A 24 -6.40 4.49 -4.70
CA THR A 24 -7.79 4.12 -4.99
C THR A 24 -8.65 5.32 -5.41
N LEU A 25 -8.46 6.46 -4.76
CA LEU A 25 -9.10 7.71 -5.16
C LEU A 25 -8.68 8.13 -6.58
N LEU A 26 -7.38 8.07 -6.88
CA LEU A 26 -6.83 8.40 -8.20
C LEU A 26 -7.35 7.45 -9.30
N LEU A 27 -7.50 6.15 -9.00
CA LEU A 27 -8.04 5.18 -9.94
C LEU A 27 -9.51 5.45 -10.27
N THR A 28 -10.35 5.65 -9.24
CA THR A 28 -11.80 5.84 -9.43
C THR A 28 -12.10 7.17 -10.12
N SER A 29 -11.48 8.25 -9.66
CA SER A 29 -11.59 9.56 -10.33
C SER A 29 -10.94 9.56 -11.72
N GLY A 30 -9.82 8.86 -11.90
CA GLY A 30 -9.15 8.74 -13.18
C GLY A 30 -9.95 7.97 -14.23
N LEU A 31 -10.66 6.92 -13.83
CA LEU A 31 -11.62 6.21 -14.68
C LEU A 31 -12.77 7.14 -15.11
N ALA A 32 -13.34 7.89 -14.17
CA ALA A 32 -14.38 8.87 -14.49
C ALA A 32 -13.87 9.95 -15.46
N MET A 33 -12.67 10.49 -15.23
CA MET A 33 -12.04 11.46 -16.13
C MET A 33 -11.77 10.88 -17.52
N TRP A 34 -11.35 9.62 -17.61
CA TRP A 34 -11.11 8.99 -18.90
C TRP A 34 -12.40 8.84 -19.70
N PHE A 35 -13.48 8.38 -19.07
CA PHE A 35 -14.76 8.18 -19.75
C PHE A 35 -15.49 9.46 -20.13
N HIS A 36 -15.39 10.52 -19.33
CA HIS A 36 -16.16 11.75 -19.56
C HIS A 36 -15.34 12.89 -20.17
N LEU A 37 -14.02 12.90 -19.98
CA LEU A 37 -13.13 13.99 -20.41
C LEU A 37 -12.02 13.52 -21.35
N GLN A 38 -12.02 12.23 -21.74
CA GLN A 38 -11.03 11.62 -22.63
C GLN A 38 -9.57 11.77 -22.17
N SER A 39 -9.35 12.01 -20.87
CA SER A 39 -8.02 12.18 -20.26
C SER A 39 -7.67 11.00 -19.37
N SER A 40 -6.58 10.30 -19.69
CA SER A 40 -6.10 9.12 -18.96
C SER A 40 -5.02 9.43 -17.91
N THR A 41 -4.55 10.67 -17.82
CA THR A 41 -3.41 11.06 -16.95
C THR A 41 -3.61 10.64 -15.49
N LEU A 42 -4.80 10.90 -14.95
CA LEU A 42 -5.09 10.60 -13.54
C LEU A 42 -5.22 9.09 -13.30
N LEU A 43 -5.78 8.35 -14.27
CA LEU A 43 -5.84 6.89 -14.23
C LEU A 43 -4.44 6.27 -14.25
N THR A 44 -3.55 6.76 -15.12
CA THR A 44 -2.15 6.29 -15.18
C THR A 44 -1.41 6.56 -13.87
N LEU A 45 -1.59 7.75 -13.28
CA LEU A 45 -1.01 8.06 -11.97
C LEU A 45 -1.55 7.12 -10.87
N GLY A 46 -2.86 6.88 -10.86
CA GLY A 46 -3.50 5.92 -9.95
C GLY A 46 -2.88 4.53 -10.06
N LEU A 47 -2.78 3.99 -11.29
CA LEU A 47 -2.18 2.67 -11.55
C LEU A 47 -0.73 2.58 -11.06
N ILE A 48 0.10 3.59 -11.34
CA ILE A 48 1.49 3.64 -10.89
C ILE A 48 1.55 3.64 -9.36
N THR A 49 0.77 4.49 -8.69
CA THR A 49 0.76 4.58 -7.22
C THR A 49 0.24 3.31 -6.56
N THR A 50 -0.73 2.62 -7.17
CA THR A 50 -1.21 1.30 -6.70
C THR A 50 -0.11 0.25 -6.78
N LEU A 51 0.57 0.13 -7.93
CA LEU A 51 1.68 -0.81 -8.10
C LEU A 51 2.81 -0.54 -7.12
N LEU A 52 3.21 0.73 -6.95
CA LEU A 52 4.25 1.11 -5.99
C LEU A 52 3.85 0.79 -4.55
N THR A 53 2.59 1.03 -4.17
CA THR A 53 2.08 0.70 -2.83
C THR A 53 2.12 -0.80 -2.59
N MET A 54 1.62 -1.61 -3.54
CA MET A 54 1.62 -3.07 -3.42
C MET A 54 3.04 -3.64 -3.31
N LEU A 55 3.94 -3.19 -4.20
CA LEU A 55 5.34 -3.66 -4.21
C LEU A 55 6.05 -3.34 -2.89
N GLN A 56 5.90 -2.13 -2.36
CA GLN A 56 6.58 -1.72 -1.13
C GLN A 56 5.95 -2.36 0.11
N TRP A 57 4.62 -2.48 0.14
CA TRP A 57 3.92 -3.12 1.25
C TRP A 57 4.27 -4.60 1.34
N TRP A 58 4.16 -5.35 0.22
CA TRP A 58 4.51 -6.77 0.24
C TRP A 58 5.99 -7.02 0.49
N ARG A 59 6.88 -6.14 0.02
CA ARG A 59 8.30 -6.18 0.40
C ARG A 59 8.47 -6.10 1.92
N ASP A 60 7.72 -5.23 2.60
CA ASP A 60 7.83 -5.08 4.05
C ASP A 60 7.25 -6.29 4.79
N ILE A 61 6.16 -6.89 4.31
CA ILE A 61 5.66 -8.18 4.84
C ILE A 61 6.71 -9.30 4.72
N VAL A 62 7.40 -9.39 3.58
CA VAL A 62 8.50 -10.37 3.42
C VAL A 62 9.64 -10.07 4.40
N ARG A 63 9.94 -8.80 4.68
CA ARG A 63 10.97 -8.44 5.66
C ARG A 63 10.58 -8.84 7.08
N GLU A 64 9.35 -8.54 7.47
CA GLU A 64 8.79 -8.87 8.77
C GLU A 64 8.75 -10.40 9.00
N GLY A 65 8.33 -11.16 7.98
CA GLY A 65 8.28 -12.61 8.05
C GLY A 65 9.65 -13.29 7.97
N THR A 66 10.38 -13.07 6.86
CA THR A 66 11.59 -13.84 6.54
C THR A 66 12.83 -13.37 7.28
N PHE A 67 13.00 -12.05 7.48
CA PHE A 67 14.25 -11.50 8.02
C PHE A 67 14.14 -11.09 9.49
N GLN A 68 12.94 -10.77 9.98
CA GLN A 68 12.71 -10.38 11.38
C GLN A 68 12.03 -11.47 12.21
N GLY A 69 11.49 -12.51 11.58
CA GLY A 69 10.92 -13.68 12.26
C GLY A 69 9.62 -13.38 13.01
N HIS A 70 8.85 -12.38 12.56
CA HIS A 70 7.61 -11.97 13.23
C HIS A 70 6.38 -12.85 12.95
N HIS A 71 6.51 -13.87 12.09
CA HIS A 71 5.42 -14.80 11.76
C HIS A 71 5.56 -16.10 12.57
N THR A 72 5.09 -16.07 13.82
CA THR A 72 5.00 -17.22 14.75
C THR A 72 3.83 -18.14 14.44
#